data_AF-A0A965D134-F1
#
_entry.id   AF-A0A965D134-F1
#
_cell.length_a   1.000
_cell.length_b   1.000
_cell.length_c   1.000
_cell.angle_alpha   90.00
_cell.angle_beta   90.00
_cell.angle_gamma   90.00
#
_symmetry.space_group_name_H-M   'P 1'
#
loop_
_entity.id
_entity.type
_entity.pdbx_description
1 polymer ?
#
loop_
_entity_poly.entity_id
_entity_poly.type
_entity_poly.pdbx_seq_one_letter_code
_entity_poly.pdbx_strand_id
1 'polypeptide(L)'
;MEKMTHQESSPGILKHAGTVTFFTLLSRILGAARDLVIAHVFGAGWITDAFVQAFTIPNVLRRLTAEGAMNQAFLPLYTEIREKENRNEARLFASKSLGMVLLGTMLLTFLGIFFAPQLVLLFAAGFQSNAEQYQLCVELTRWMFPYLVLVSLVAWATGILNAESRFAAPAAAPILLNLGIIGSAFSI
;
A
#
# COMPACT_ATOMS: atom_id res chain seq x y z
N MET A 1 36.63 30.47 -3.83
CA MET A 1 36.74 29.24 -3.01
C MET A 1 35.52 29.19 -2.10
N GLU A 2 34.48 28.56 -2.60
CA GLU A 2 33.19 28.36 -1.95
C GLU A 2 33.37 27.38 -0.80
N LYS A 3 33.10 27.81 0.43
CA LYS A 3 33.11 26.92 1.59
C LYS A 3 31.93 25.96 1.41
N MET A 4 32.22 24.74 0.96
CA MET A 4 31.33 23.60 1.11
C MET A 4 31.07 23.39 2.60
N THR A 5 29.92 23.86 3.07
CA THR A 5 29.42 23.59 4.42
C THR A 5 29.11 22.11 4.51
N HIS A 6 29.99 21.36 5.18
CA HIS A 6 29.68 20.03 5.66
C HIS A 6 28.45 20.13 6.56
N GLN A 7 27.31 19.68 6.03
CA GLN A 7 26.08 19.52 6.78
C GLN A 7 26.29 18.34 7.73
N GLU A 8 26.73 18.63 8.96
CA GLU A 8 26.74 17.65 10.05
C GLU A 8 25.33 17.07 10.18
N SER A 9 25.19 15.80 9.85
CA SER A 9 23.92 15.09 9.95
C SER A 9 23.54 15.00 11.43
N SER A 10 22.53 15.78 11.83
CA SER A 10 22.07 15.85 13.21
C SER A 10 21.72 14.44 13.74
N PRO A 11 22.13 14.04 14.96
CA PRO A 11 21.99 12.67 15.48
C PRO A 11 20.56 12.10 15.37
N GLY A 12 19.54 12.97 15.40
CA GLY A 12 18.14 12.58 15.20
C GLY A 12 17.83 12.06 13.79
N ILE A 13 18.37 12.69 12.74
CA ILE A 13 18.12 12.31 11.34
C ILE A 13 18.69 10.92 11.08
N LEU A 14 19.92 10.66 11.54
CA LEU A 14 20.58 9.36 11.37
C LEU A 14 19.81 8.23 12.07
N LYS A 15 19.29 8.49 13.28
CA LYS A 15 18.47 7.54 14.02
C LYS A 15 17.14 7.22 13.30
N HIS A 16 16.45 8.24 12.79
CA HIS A 16 15.20 8.06 12.04
C HIS A 16 15.43 7.31 10.73
N ALA A 17 16.47 7.67 9.97
CA ALA A 17 16.86 6.99 8.74
C ALA A 17 17.21 5.51 8.98
N GLY A 18 17.98 5.22 10.04
CA GLY A 18 18.31 3.85 10.43
C GLY A 18 17.07 3.02 10.77
N THR A 19 16.12 3.61 11.51
CA THR A 19 14.85 2.95 11.87
C THR A 19 14.01 2.61 10.64
N VAL A 20 13.85 3.57 9.72
CA VAL A 20 13.09 3.36 8.48
C VAL A 20 13.75 2.30 7.61
N THR A 21 15.07 2.35 7.47
CA THR A 21 15.85 1.38 6.70
C THR A 21 15.65 -0.03 7.26
N PHE A 22 15.78 -0.19 8.58
CA PHE A 22 15.59 -1.49 9.24
C PHE A 22 14.20 -2.08 8.96
N PHE A 23 13.13 -1.33 9.23
CA PHE A 23 11.77 -1.82 9.01
C PHE A 23 11.47 -2.08 7.53
N THR A 24 12.02 -1.25 6.63
CA THR A 24 11.89 -1.46 5.18
C THR A 24 12.55 -2.76 4.74
N LEU A 25 13.78 -3.03 5.20
CA LEU A 25 14.49 -4.28 4.89
C LEU A 25 13.75 -5.49 5.46
N LEU A 26 13.32 -5.41 6.71
CA LEU A 26 12.57 -6.48 7.37
C LEU A 26 11.26 -6.79 6.62
N SER A 27 10.54 -5.76 6.21
CA SER A 27 9.33 -5.89 5.38
C SER A 27 9.63 -6.60 4.05
N ARG A 28 10.74 -6.25 3.38
CA ARG A 28 11.12 -6.89 2.10
C ARG A 28 11.47 -8.36 2.29
N ILE A 29 12.18 -8.71 3.37
CA ILE A 29 12.50 -10.09 3.72
C ILE A 29 11.21 -10.88 3.99
N LEU A 30 10.28 -10.32 4.77
CA LEU A 30 8.99 -10.96 5.03
C LEU A 30 8.12 -11.08 3.77
N GLY A 31 8.19 -10.11 2.85
CA GLY A 31 7.53 -10.20 1.55
C GLY A 31 8.07 -11.36 0.72
N ALA A 32 9.39 -11.53 0.67
CA ALA A 32 10.00 -12.68 0.01
C ALA A 32 9.61 -14.01 0.69
N ALA A 33 9.59 -14.04 2.03
CA ALA A 33 9.15 -15.21 2.79
C ALA A 33 7.67 -15.56 2.51
N ARG A 34 6.80 -14.55 2.43
CA ARG A 34 5.39 -14.71 2.05
C ARG A 34 5.27 -15.36 0.68
N ASP A 35 6.02 -14.88 -0.31
CA ASP A 35 5.95 -15.41 -1.67
C ASP A 35 6.44 -16.88 -1.72
N LEU A 36 7.47 -17.22 -0.94
CA LEU A 36 7.92 -18.61 -0.78
C LEU A 36 6.86 -19.50 -0.10
N VAL A 37 6.19 -19.00 0.94
CA VAL A 37 5.12 -19.74 1.64
C VAL A 37 3.94 -19.99 0.70
N ILE A 38 3.50 -18.98 -0.06
CA ILE A 38 2.44 -19.14 -1.06
C ILE A 38 2.83 -20.20 -2.09
N ALA A 39 4.05 -20.12 -2.64
CA ALA A 39 4.56 -21.10 -3.60
C ALA A 39 4.66 -22.52 -3.01
N HIS A 40 4.99 -22.64 -1.72
CA HIS A 40 5.08 -23.93 -1.03
C HIS A 40 3.70 -24.55 -0.76
N VAL A 41 2.73 -23.76 -0.27
CA VAL A 41 1.40 -24.22 0.12
C VAL A 41 0.54 -24.53 -1.10
N PHE A 42 0.52 -23.63 -2.09
CA PHE A 42 -0.36 -23.76 -3.26
C PHE A 42 0.33 -24.42 -4.46
N GLY A 43 1.67 -24.56 -4.42
CA GLY A 43 2.46 -25.07 -5.54
C GLY A 43 2.61 -24.07 -6.69
N ALA A 44 3.42 -24.44 -7.69
CA ALA A 44 3.51 -23.72 -8.95
C ALA A 44 2.45 -24.24 -9.93
N GLY A 45 1.38 -23.47 -10.14
CA GLY A 45 0.26 -23.87 -10.99
C GLY A 45 -0.73 -22.73 -11.25
N TRP A 46 -1.72 -23.00 -12.08
CA TRP A 46 -2.65 -21.99 -12.60
C TRP A 46 -3.47 -21.27 -11.50
N ILE A 47 -3.72 -21.93 -10.36
CA ILE A 47 -4.39 -21.35 -9.19
C ILE A 47 -3.52 -20.25 -8.56
N THR A 48 -2.25 -20.55 -8.32
CA THR A 48 -1.27 -19.60 -7.77
C THR A 48 -1.09 -18.42 -8.71
N ASP A 49 -1.01 -18.66 -10.03
CA ASP A 49 -0.93 -17.61 -11.04
C ASP A 49 -2.17 -16.70 -11.00
N ALA A 50 -3.37 -17.28 -10.91
CA ALA A 50 -4.61 -16.54 -10.78
C ALA A 50 -4.64 -15.69 -9.49
N PHE A 51 -4.19 -16.23 -8.37
CA PHE A 51 -4.09 -15.51 -7.10
C PHE A 51 -3.12 -14.33 -7.16
N VAL A 52 -1.89 -14.57 -7.65
CA VAL A 52 -0.85 -13.53 -7.76
C VAL A 52 -1.32 -12.39 -8.67
N GLN A 53 -1.96 -12.75 -9.79
CA GLN A 53 -2.46 -11.78 -10.74
C GLN A 53 -3.67 -10.99 -10.19
N ALA A 54 -4.60 -11.68 -9.53
CA ALA A 54 -5.73 -11.05 -8.85
C ALA A 54 -5.28 -10.07 -7.76
N PHE A 55 -4.22 -10.41 -7.02
CA PHE A 55 -3.64 -9.53 -5.99
C PHE A 55 -2.93 -8.31 -6.60
N THR A 56 -2.34 -8.48 -7.79
CA THR A 56 -1.58 -7.41 -8.46
C THR A 56 -2.48 -6.25 -8.89
N ILE A 57 -3.67 -6.52 -9.42
CA ILE A 57 -4.59 -5.50 -9.96
C ILE A 57 -4.93 -4.39 -8.93
N PRO A 58 -5.50 -4.70 -7.74
CA PRO A 58 -5.79 -3.68 -6.74
C PRO A 58 -4.52 -3.02 -6.18
N ASN A 59 -3.40 -3.74 -6.14
CA ASN A 59 -2.12 -3.18 -5.68
C ASN A 59 -1.51 -2.16 -6.65
N VAL A 60 -1.70 -2.32 -7.96
CA VAL A 60 -1.31 -1.31 -8.94
C VAL A 60 -2.13 -0.04 -8.75
N LEU A 61 -3.45 -0.17 -8.61
CA LEU A 61 -4.33 0.99 -8.35
C LEU A 61 -3.97 1.71 -7.05
N ARG A 62 -3.71 0.96 -5.98
CA ARG A 62 -3.22 1.48 -4.71
C ARG A 62 -1.97 2.35 -4.86
N ARG A 63 -0.99 1.90 -5.66
CA ARG A 63 0.26 2.66 -5.89
C ARG A 63 -0.01 3.96 -6.64
N LEU A 64 -0.95 3.96 -7.59
CA LEU A 64 -1.32 5.12 -8.37
C LEU A 64 -2.09 6.17 -7.54
N THR A 65 -3.03 5.74 -6.71
CA THR A 65 -3.97 6.64 -6.04
C THR A 65 -3.57 7.02 -4.62
N ALA A 66 -3.17 6.05 -3.81
CA ALA A 66 -3.00 6.23 -2.37
C ALA A 66 -1.55 6.55 -1.97
N GLU A 67 -0.57 5.85 -2.54
CA GLU A 67 0.85 6.09 -2.22
C GLU A 67 1.45 7.26 -3.01
N GLY A 68 1.10 7.40 -4.29
CA GLY A 68 1.74 8.35 -5.22
C GLY A 68 1.18 9.77 -5.15
N ALA A 69 -0.07 9.96 -5.58
CA ALA A 69 -0.62 11.30 -5.76
C ALA A 69 -1.04 11.98 -4.45
N MET A 70 -1.70 11.23 -3.55
CA MET A 70 -2.22 11.83 -2.32
C MET A 70 -1.13 12.21 -1.33
N ASN A 71 -0.19 11.32 -1.00
CA ASN A 71 0.83 11.64 0.00
C ASN A 71 1.77 12.78 -0.44
N GLN A 72 2.07 12.89 -1.73
CA GLN A 72 2.91 13.97 -2.26
C GLN A 72 2.24 15.35 -2.18
N ALA A 73 0.93 15.42 -2.42
CA ALA A 73 0.18 16.68 -2.31
C ALA A 73 -0.26 16.99 -0.87
N PHE A 74 -0.60 15.95 -0.09
CA PHE A 74 -1.13 16.06 1.26
C PHE A 74 -0.07 16.52 2.28
N LEU A 75 1.11 15.93 2.25
CA LEU A 75 2.14 16.15 3.27
C LEU A 75 2.62 17.62 3.33
N PRO A 76 2.96 18.29 2.21
CA PRO A 76 3.37 19.69 2.23
C PRO A 76 2.23 20.59 2.73
N LEU A 77 1.00 20.36 2.27
CA LEU A 77 -0.15 21.20 2.64
C LEU A 77 -0.54 21.04 4.11
N TYR A 78 -0.53 19.81 4.64
CA TYR A 78 -0.76 19.57 6.06
C TYR A 78 0.31 20.25 6.94
N THR A 79 1.58 20.14 6.53
CA THR A 79 2.70 20.76 7.26
C THR A 79 2.59 22.28 7.23
N GLU A 80 2.27 22.86 6.08
CA GLU A 80 2.07 24.30 5.90
C GLU A 80 0.92 24.84 6.77
N ILE A 81 -0.25 24.18 6.76
CA ILE A 81 -1.38 24.58 7.61
C ILE A 81 -1.01 24.48 9.09
N ARG A 82 -0.29 23.41 9.49
CA ARG A 82 0.14 23.22 10.87
C ARG A 82 1.10 24.31 11.34
N GLU A 83 1.99 24.77 10.47
CA GLU A 83 2.99 25.80 10.78
C GLU A 83 2.44 27.22 10.73
N LYS A 84 1.60 27.53 9.73
CA LYS A 84 1.06 28.89 9.50
C LYS A 84 -0.19 29.21 10.32
N GLU A 85 -1.05 28.22 10.54
CA GLU A 85 -2.30 28.41 11.25
C GLU A 85 -2.19 27.82 12.66
N ASN A 86 -2.67 26.59 12.85
CA ASN A 86 -2.56 25.88 14.11
C ASN A 86 -2.85 24.38 13.94
N ARG A 87 -2.64 23.62 15.02
CA ARG A 87 -2.85 22.17 15.04
C ARG A 87 -4.32 21.75 14.82
N ASN A 88 -5.30 22.58 15.19
CA ASN A 88 -6.71 22.24 15.01
C ASN A 88 -7.11 22.34 13.54
N GLU A 89 -6.64 23.37 12.83
CA GLU A 89 -6.87 23.52 11.39
C GLU A 89 -6.20 22.39 10.60
N ALA A 90 -4.97 22.02 10.96
CA ALA A 90 -4.30 20.86 10.37
C ALA A 90 -5.09 19.55 10.58
N ARG A 91 -5.68 19.35 11.77
CA ARG A 91 -6.56 18.21 12.07
C ARG A 91 -7.87 18.24 11.29
N LEU A 92 -8.45 19.43 11.09
CA LEU A 92 -9.65 19.59 10.28
C LEU A 92 -9.37 19.26 8.81
N PHE A 93 -8.26 19.76 8.27
CA PHE A 93 -7.79 19.41 6.93
C PHE A 93 -7.54 17.90 6.79
N ALA A 94 -6.86 17.28 7.75
CA ALA A 94 -6.66 15.84 7.79
C ALA A 94 -7.99 15.09 7.75
N SER A 95 -8.97 15.49 8.57
CA SER A 95 -10.30 14.84 8.61
C SER A 95 -11.05 14.97 7.29
N LYS A 96 -11.01 16.13 6.64
CA LYS A 96 -11.60 16.35 5.31
C LYS A 96 -10.92 15.48 4.25
N SER A 97 -9.59 15.42 4.26
CA SER A 97 -8.82 14.59 3.33
C SER A 97 -9.11 13.10 3.50
N LEU A 98 -9.30 12.63 4.73
CA LEU A 98 -9.70 11.25 5.01
C LEU A 98 -11.06 10.93 4.37
N GLY A 99 -12.03 11.84 4.49
CA GLY A 99 -13.33 11.68 3.83
C GLY A 99 -13.18 11.54 2.31
N MET A 100 -12.31 12.35 1.69
CA MET A 100 -12.01 12.25 0.25
C MET A 100 -11.33 10.93 -0.12
N VAL A 101 -10.36 10.47 0.68
CA VAL A 101 -9.71 9.15 0.50
C VAL A 101 -10.76 8.05 0.51
N LEU A 102 -11.61 8.02 1.55
CA LEU A 102 -12.58 6.96 1.73
C LEU A 102 -13.62 6.96 0.62
N LEU A 103 -14.17 8.12 0.26
CA LEU A 103 -15.14 8.24 -0.83
C LEU A 103 -14.52 7.83 -2.18
N GLY A 104 -13.33 8.35 -2.50
CA GLY A 104 -12.64 8.03 -3.75
C GLY A 104 -12.28 6.55 -3.84
N THR A 105 -11.79 5.95 -2.75
CA THR A 105 -11.37 4.55 -2.73
C THR A 105 -12.56 3.59 -2.67
N MET A 106 -13.67 3.96 -2.04
CA MET A 106 -14.93 3.22 -2.13
C MET A 106 -15.47 3.19 -3.55
N LEU A 107 -15.47 4.35 -4.24
CA LEU A 107 -15.88 4.42 -5.64
C LEU A 107 -14.98 3.55 -6.52
N LEU A 108 -13.65 3.66 -6.38
CA LEU A 108 -12.70 2.82 -7.11
C LEU A 108 -12.86 1.34 -6.81
N THR A 109 -13.16 1.00 -5.55
CA THR A 109 -13.43 -0.39 -5.14
C THR A 109 -14.67 -0.92 -5.85
N PHE A 110 -15.76 -0.16 -5.85
CA PHE A 110 -17.00 -0.56 -6.53
C PHE A 110 -16.78 -0.74 -8.04
N LEU A 111 -16.13 0.24 -8.69
CA LEU A 111 -15.78 0.15 -10.10
C LEU A 111 -14.86 -1.04 -10.38
N GLY A 112 -13.89 -1.29 -9.52
CA GLY A 112 -12.97 -2.41 -9.64
C GLY A 112 -13.64 -3.78 -9.54
N ILE A 113 -14.60 -3.94 -8.62
CA ILE A 113 -15.40 -5.18 -8.50
C ILE A 113 -16.28 -5.37 -9.74
N PHE A 114 -16.93 -4.30 -10.18
CA PHE A 114 -17.83 -4.33 -11.34
C PHE A 114 -17.07 -4.65 -12.64
N PHE A 115 -15.95 -3.96 -12.87
CA PHE A 115 -15.08 -4.12 -14.03
C PHE A 115 -13.98 -5.18 -13.85
N ALA A 116 -14.05 -6.03 -12.82
CA ALA A 116 -13.07 -7.09 -12.58
C ALA A 116 -12.81 -7.99 -13.81
N PRO A 117 -13.83 -8.43 -14.58
CA PRO A 117 -13.60 -9.19 -15.81
C PRO A 117 -12.67 -8.45 -16.79
N GLN A 118 -12.97 -7.19 -17.07
CA GLN A 118 -12.22 -6.35 -18.01
C GLN A 118 -10.81 -6.04 -17.50
N LEU A 119 -10.65 -5.84 -16.19
CA LEU A 119 -9.36 -5.66 -15.57
C LEU A 119 -8.50 -6.94 -15.68
N VAL A 120 -9.09 -8.11 -15.46
CA VAL A 120 -8.35 -9.37 -15.67
C VAL A 120 -7.98 -9.54 -17.13
N LEU A 121 -8.85 -9.22 -18.10
CA LEU A 121 -8.48 -9.27 -19.52
C LEU A 121 -7.33 -8.31 -19.86
N LEU A 122 -7.30 -7.14 -19.24
CA LEU A 122 -6.24 -6.14 -19.46
C LEU A 122 -4.90 -6.57 -18.86
N PHE A 123 -4.90 -7.08 -17.63
CA PHE A 123 -3.67 -7.41 -16.90
C PHE A 123 -3.20 -8.85 -17.12
N ALA A 124 -4.11 -9.74 -17.54
CA ALA A 124 -3.91 -11.18 -17.61
C ALA A 124 -4.55 -11.77 -18.88
N ALA A 125 -4.38 -11.10 -20.03
CA ALA A 125 -4.94 -11.54 -21.31
C ALA A 125 -4.64 -13.02 -21.65
N GLY A 126 -3.49 -13.53 -21.18
CA GLY A 126 -3.10 -14.93 -21.36
C GLY A 126 -4.01 -15.95 -20.70
N PHE A 127 -4.85 -15.58 -19.72
CA PHE A 127 -5.78 -16.49 -19.06
C PHE A 127 -7.04 -16.78 -19.89
N GLN A 128 -7.28 -16.05 -20.98
CA GLN A 128 -8.47 -16.27 -21.84
C GLN A 128 -8.53 -17.68 -22.45
N SER A 129 -7.39 -18.34 -22.62
CA SER A 129 -7.31 -19.71 -23.15
C SER A 129 -7.75 -20.77 -22.13
N ASN A 130 -7.84 -20.43 -20.85
CA ASN A 130 -8.29 -21.30 -19.77
C ASN A 130 -9.44 -20.63 -18.99
N ALA A 131 -10.67 -21.08 -19.28
CA ALA A 131 -11.88 -20.50 -18.70
C ALA A 131 -11.91 -20.58 -17.16
N GLU A 132 -11.43 -21.68 -16.57
CA GLU A 132 -11.40 -21.85 -15.11
C GLU A 132 -10.40 -20.88 -14.46
N GLN A 133 -9.19 -20.76 -15.02
CA GLN A 133 -8.18 -19.83 -14.51
C GLN A 133 -8.64 -18.37 -14.60
N TYR A 134 -9.27 -18.00 -15.72
CA TYR A 134 -9.84 -16.67 -15.90
C TYR A 134 -10.94 -16.37 -14.87
N GLN A 135 -11.92 -17.28 -14.73
CA GLN A 135 -13.03 -17.11 -13.79
C GLN A 135 -12.54 -16.98 -12.34
N LEU A 136 -11.60 -17.85 -11.94
CA LEU A 136 -11.00 -17.79 -10.61
C LEU A 136 -10.30 -16.45 -10.38
N CYS A 137 -9.48 -15.99 -11.35
CA CYS A 137 -8.80 -14.70 -11.24
C CYS A 137 -9.79 -13.53 -11.10
N VAL A 138 -10.92 -13.56 -11.81
CA VAL A 138 -11.98 -12.54 -11.70
C VAL A 138 -12.62 -12.55 -10.32
N GLU A 139 -12.96 -13.73 -9.80
CA GLU A 139 -13.55 -13.87 -8.46
C GLU A 139 -12.60 -13.39 -7.36
N LEU A 140 -11.35 -13.84 -7.40
CA LEU A 140 -10.32 -13.40 -6.46
C LEU A 140 -10.10 -11.88 -6.55
N THR A 141 -10.10 -11.31 -7.75
CA THR A 141 -9.97 -9.86 -7.95
C THR A 141 -11.10 -9.12 -7.25
N ARG A 142 -12.35 -9.59 -7.38
CA ARG A 142 -13.51 -8.99 -6.69
C ARG A 142 -13.36 -9.07 -5.17
N TRP A 143 -12.92 -10.21 -4.64
CA TRP A 143 -12.69 -10.38 -3.20
C TRP A 143 -11.54 -9.53 -2.65
N MET A 144 -10.51 -9.28 -3.46
CA MET A 144 -9.34 -8.50 -3.06
C MET A 144 -9.53 -6.99 -3.24
N PHE A 145 -10.47 -6.54 -4.07
CA PHE A 145 -10.69 -5.10 -4.27
C PHE A 145 -11.05 -4.33 -2.99
N PRO A 146 -11.91 -4.84 -2.07
CA PRO A 146 -12.20 -4.18 -0.78
C PRO A 146 -10.97 -3.83 0.05
N TYR A 147 -9.86 -4.58 -0.08
CA TYR A 147 -8.60 -4.26 0.59
C TYR A 147 -8.04 -2.88 0.18
N LEU A 148 -8.40 -2.35 -1.01
CA LEU A 148 -7.99 -1.03 -1.48
C LEU A 148 -8.42 0.09 -0.51
N VAL A 149 -9.60 0.01 0.10
CA VAL A 149 -10.06 0.99 1.11
C VAL A 149 -9.17 0.95 2.34
N LEU A 150 -8.91 -0.25 2.86
CA LEU A 150 -8.12 -0.45 4.08
C LEU A 150 -6.69 0.06 3.91
N VAL A 151 -6.05 -0.30 2.79
CA VAL A 151 -4.67 0.11 2.56
C VAL A 151 -4.54 1.59 2.22
N SER A 152 -5.58 2.20 1.63
CA SER A 152 -5.62 3.65 1.43
C SER A 152 -5.76 4.41 2.74
N LEU A 153 -6.52 3.87 3.71
CA LEU A 153 -6.56 4.39 5.08
C LEU A 153 -5.19 4.29 5.75
N VAL A 154 -4.48 3.18 5.59
CA VAL A 154 -3.09 3.01 6.09
C VAL A 154 -2.14 4.00 5.44
N ALA A 155 -2.25 4.24 4.12
CA ALA A 155 -1.42 5.20 3.39
C ALA A 155 -1.67 6.64 3.86
N TRP A 156 -2.94 7.01 4.09
CA TRP A 156 -3.32 8.30 4.66
C TRP A 156 -2.77 8.48 6.08
N ALA A 157 -2.95 7.48 6.94
CA ALA A 157 -2.42 7.52 8.32
C ALA A 157 -0.89 7.60 8.33
N THR A 158 -0.23 6.93 7.38
CA THR A 158 1.21 7.03 7.14
C THR A 158 1.63 8.45 6.79
N GLY A 159 0.88 9.13 5.91
CA GLY A 159 1.12 10.53 5.56
C GLY A 159 1.10 11.45 6.79
N ILE A 160 0.07 11.31 7.64
CA ILE A 160 -0.05 12.05 8.91
C ILE A 160 1.13 11.74 9.85
N LEU A 161 1.45 10.47 10.06
CA LEU A 161 2.52 10.06 10.97
C LEU A 161 3.88 10.56 10.51
N ASN A 162 4.14 10.54 9.20
CA ASN A 162 5.36 11.12 8.63
C ASN A 162 5.43 12.64 8.84
N ALA A 163 4.31 13.36 8.69
CA ALA A 163 4.21 14.79 8.97
C ALA A 163 4.49 15.14 10.45
N GLU A 164 4.14 14.22 11.35
CA GLU A 164 4.41 14.31 12.79
C GLU A 164 5.77 13.69 13.18
N SER A 165 6.64 13.40 12.22
CA SER A 165 7.98 12.81 12.42
C SER A 165 7.99 11.45 13.12
N ARG A 166 6.90 10.68 13.00
CA ARG A 166 6.74 9.32 13.56
C ARG A 166 6.92 8.27 12.47
N PHE A 167 8.17 7.99 12.10
CA PHE A 167 8.49 7.16 10.92
C PHE A 167 8.47 5.63 11.15
N ALA A 168 8.59 5.17 12.40
CA ALA A 168 8.67 3.73 12.70
C ALA A 168 7.37 2.98 12.40
N ALA A 169 6.23 3.52 12.83
CA ALA A 169 4.93 2.88 12.62
C ALA A 169 4.56 2.77 11.12
N PRO A 170 4.72 3.82 10.30
CA PRO A 170 4.60 3.71 8.84
C PRO A 170 5.49 2.66 8.21
N ALA A 171 6.78 2.62 8.59
CA ALA A 171 7.73 1.68 8.02
C ALA A 171 7.43 0.22 8.40
N ALA A 172 6.80 0.00 9.55
CA ALA A 172 6.41 -1.32 10.03
C ALA A 172 5.06 -1.83 9.48
N ALA A 173 4.20 -0.96 8.95
CA ALA A 173 2.86 -1.35 8.50
C ALA A 173 2.83 -2.55 7.50
N PRO A 174 3.74 -2.65 6.51
CA PRO A 174 3.72 -3.78 5.57
C PRO A 174 4.10 -5.13 6.21
N ILE A 175 4.81 -5.12 7.35
CA ILE A 175 5.15 -6.35 8.10
C ILE A 175 3.88 -7.06 8.53
N LEU A 176 2.89 -6.31 9.05
CA LEU A 176 1.61 -6.87 9.50
C LEU A 176 0.86 -7.55 8.36
N LEU A 177 0.85 -6.94 7.17
CA LEU A 177 0.23 -7.53 5.99
C LEU A 177 0.92 -8.86 5.60
N ASN A 178 2.25 -8.87 5.55
CA ASN A 178 2.99 -10.09 5.19
C ASN A 178 2.78 -11.21 6.22
N LEU A 179 2.79 -10.90 7.52
CA LEU A 179 2.52 -11.86 8.58
C LEU A 179 1.09 -12.40 8.51
N GLY A 180 0.10 -11.54 8.22
CA GLY A 180 -1.29 -11.96 8.03
C GLY A 180 -1.44 -12.95 6.88
N ILE A 181 -0.80 -12.69 5.74
CA ILE A 181 -0.84 -13.59 4.59
C ILE A 181 -0.15 -14.92 4.92
N ILE A 182 1.07 -14.88 5.50
CA ILE A 182 1.79 -16.08 5.90
C ILE A 182 0.97 -16.92 6.89
N GLY A 183 0.40 -16.30 7.92
CA GLY A 183 -0.43 -16.99 8.91
C GLY A 183 -1.68 -17.61 8.28
N SER A 184 -2.35 -16.88 7.37
CA SER A 184 -3.53 -17.39 6.67
C SER A 184 -3.23 -18.58 5.76
N ALA A 185 -2.07 -18.58 5.11
CA ALA A 185 -1.66 -19.68 4.22
C ALA A 185 -1.49 -21.01 4.97
N PHE A 186 -1.06 -20.98 6.23
CA PHE A 186 -0.96 -22.18 7.08
C PHE A 186 -2.27 -22.57 7.79
N SER A 187 -3.33 -21.77 7.64
CA SER A 187 -4.64 -22.03 8.26
C SER A 187 -5.59 -22.81 7.34
N ILE A 188 -5.15 -23.11 6.12
CA ILE A 188 -5.85 -23.88 5.08
C ILE A 188 -5.30 -25.30 5.07
#